data_AF-A0A7X6Z7I3-F1
#
_entry.id   AF-A0A7X6Z7I3-F1
#
_cell.length_a   1.000
_cell.length_b   1.000
_cell.length_c   1.000
_cell.angle_alpha   90.00
_cell.angle_beta   90.00
_cell.angle_gamma   90.00
#
_symmetry.space_group_name_H-M   'P 1'
#
loop_
_entity.id
_entity.type
_entity.pdbx_description
1 polymer ?
#
loop_
_entity_poly.entity_id
_entity_poly.type
_entity_poly.pdbx_seq_one_letter_code
_entity_poly.pdbx_strand_id
1 'polypeptide(L)'
;MNKELSETFSAQINKEYFSAFLYLGMANWFNQKGLRGMANWTYVQYQEELAHAQNLYHYMQYRSESVTLKQIDDPTSSWQSPLDVFRHVLKHEQYVTESINNLATVALKANDHAAYNFMQWYVSEQVEEEANANDIIDRLALAGDNSNALLMIDDQLGARTFTAPVVPGLPAGA
;
A
#
# COMPACT_ATOMS: atom_id res chain seq x y z
N MET A 1 21.28 12.30 7.12
CA MET A 1 19.88 12.69 7.36
C MET A 1 19.78 13.26 8.76
N ASN A 2 18.87 14.21 9.06
CA ASN A 2 18.67 14.59 10.45
C ASN A 2 17.89 13.48 11.19
N LYS A 3 17.93 13.49 12.53
CA LYS A 3 17.34 12.42 13.36
C LYS A 3 15.83 12.27 13.12
N GLU A 4 15.09 13.38 13.10
CA GLU A 4 13.63 13.38 12.89
C GLU A 4 13.24 12.73 11.55
N LEU A 5 13.92 13.10 10.46
CA LEU A 5 13.66 12.55 9.14
C LEU A 5 13.99 11.05 9.07
N SER A 6 15.11 10.62 9.67
CA SER A 6 15.53 9.20 9.73
C SER A 6 14.55 8.33 10.53
N GLU A 7 14.04 8.86 11.65
CA GLU A 7 12.98 8.22 12.44
C GLU A 7 11.64 8.16 11.69
N THR A 8 11.31 9.20 10.93
CA THR A 8 10.08 9.26 10.11
C THR A 8 10.14 8.25 8.97
N PHE A 9 11.28 8.09 8.29
CA PHE A 9 11.49 7.02 7.31
C PHE A 9 11.34 5.63 7.95
N SER A 10 11.99 5.39 9.09
CA SER A 10 11.88 4.10 9.79
C SER A 10 10.43 3.79 10.18
N ALA A 11 9.67 4.81 10.60
CA ALA A 11 8.25 4.67 10.88
C ALA A 11 7.43 4.35 9.63
N GLN A 12 7.70 5.01 8.49
CA GLN A 12 7.01 4.74 7.24
C GLN A 12 7.29 3.32 6.74
N ILE A 13 8.54 2.85 6.77
CA ILE A 13 8.91 1.48 6.42
C ILE A 13 8.07 0.47 7.21
N ASN A 14 7.89 0.70 8.52
CA ASN A 14 7.07 -0.17 9.36
C ASN A 14 5.58 -0.12 9.00
N LYS A 15 5.08 1.04 8.55
CA LYS A 15 3.70 1.18 8.07
C LYS A 15 3.47 0.40 6.78
N GLU A 16 4.39 0.47 5.82
CA GLU A 16 4.25 -0.31 4.57
C GLU A 16 4.32 -1.81 4.82
N TYR A 17 5.20 -2.26 5.74
CA TYR A 17 5.17 -3.65 6.16
C TYR A 17 3.83 -4.04 6.81
N PHE A 18 3.22 -3.16 7.61
CA PHE A 18 1.88 -3.42 8.14
C PHE A 18 0.83 -3.46 7.01
N SER A 19 0.86 -2.52 6.06
CA SER A 19 -0.02 -2.50 4.87
C SER A 19 0.06 -3.83 4.12
N ALA A 20 1.27 -4.34 3.87
CA ALA A 20 1.47 -5.64 3.25
C ALA A 20 0.74 -6.76 4.03
N PHE A 21 0.95 -6.85 5.34
CA PHE A 21 0.31 -7.87 6.17
C PHE A 21 -1.22 -7.72 6.21
N LEU A 22 -1.73 -6.49 6.18
CA LEU A 22 -3.17 -6.19 6.05
C LEU A 22 -3.74 -6.77 4.76
N TYR A 23 -3.11 -6.49 3.62
CA TYR A 23 -3.52 -7.01 2.32
C TYR A 23 -3.46 -8.53 2.23
N LEU A 24 -2.43 -9.14 2.81
CA LEU A 24 -2.34 -10.61 2.92
C LEU A 24 -3.51 -11.18 3.76
N GLY A 25 -3.89 -10.50 4.85
CA GLY A 25 -5.06 -10.84 5.66
C GLY A 25 -6.37 -10.76 4.87
N MET A 26 -6.54 -9.72 4.06
CA MET A 26 -7.69 -9.56 3.16
C MET A 26 -7.72 -10.64 2.08
N ALA A 27 -6.58 -10.98 1.48
CA ALA A 27 -6.48 -12.08 0.51
C ALA A 27 -6.91 -13.42 1.11
N ASN A 28 -6.48 -13.71 2.35
CA ASN A 28 -6.94 -14.89 3.09
C ASN A 28 -8.46 -14.87 3.31
N TRP A 29 -9.03 -13.72 3.71
CA TRP A 29 -10.47 -13.58 3.91
C TRP A 29 -11.28 -13.81 2.62
N PHE A 30 -10.84 -13.25 1.48
CA PHE A 30 -11.50 -13.46 0.18
C PHE A 30 -11.42 -14.92 -0.27
N ASN A 31 -10.26 -15.58 -0.06
CA ASN A 31 -10.09 -17.00 -0.35
C ASN A 31 -11.08 -17.88 0.42
N GLN A 32 -11.34 -17.58 1.70
CA GLN A 32 -12.31 -18.32 2.52
C GLN A 32 -13.75 -18.17 2.02
N LYS A 33 -14.04 -17.13 1.23
CA LYS A 33 -15.35 -16.87 0.62
C LYS A 33 -15.47 -17.34 -0.83
N GLY A 34 -14.40 -17.89 -1.40
CA GLY A 34 -14.36 -18.35 -2.78
C GLY A 34 -14.26 -17.24 -3.83
N LEU A 35 -13.96 -16.00 -3.42
CA LEU A 35 -13.75 -14.84 -4.30
C LEU A 35 -12.28 -14.77 -4.69
N ARG A 36 -11.90 -15.57 -5.71
CA ARG A 36 -10.50 -15.84 -6.03
C ARG A 36 -9.83 -14.66 -6.72
N GLY A 37 -10.57 -13.89 -7.50
CA GLY A 37 -10.00 -12.75 -8.19
C GLY A 37 -9.76 -11.55 -7.28
N MET A 38 -10.65 -11.27 -6.34
CA MET A 38 -10.42 -10.30 -5.26
C MET A 38 -9.27 -10.74 -4.36
N ALA A 39 -9.17 -12.05 -4.05
CA ALA A 39 -8.04 -12.58 -3.31
C ALA A 39 -6.71 -12.40 -4.06
N ASN A 40 -6.70 -12.57 -5.38
CA ASN A 40 -5.52 -12.29 -6.20
C ASN A 40 -5.18 -10.81 -6.18
N TRP A 41 -6.17 -9.92 -6.35
CA TRP A 41 -5.94 -8.48 -6.34
C TRP A 41 -5.30 -8.00 -5.04
N THR A 42 -5.82 -8.43 -3.89
CA THR A 42 -5.22 -8.05 -2.60
C THR A 42 -3.90 -8.76 -2.34
N TYR A 43 -3.67 -9.94 -2.91
CA TYR A 43 -2.37 -10.58 -2.86
C TYR A 43 -1.31 -9.82 -3.69
N VAL A 44 -1.68 -9.30 -4.85
CA VAL A 44 -0.80 -8.42 -5.63
C VAL A 44 -0.52 -7.13 -4.87
N GLN A 45 -1.52 -6.52 -4.24
CA GLN A 45 -1.31 -5.34 -3.39
C GLN A 45 -0.35 -5.64 -2.23
N TYR A 46 -0.42 -6.83 -1.61
CA TYR A 46 0.57 -7.27 -0.63
C TYR A 46 2.01 -7.23 -1.19
N GLN A 47 2.20 -7.66 -2.44
CA GLN A 47 3.52 -7.65 -3.08
C GLN A 47 4.00 -6.22 -3.38
N GLU A 48 3.09 -5.34 -3.80
CA GLU A 48 3.38 -3.92 -4.05
C GLU A 48 3.77 -3.19 -2.76
N GLU A 49 3.01 -3.35 -1.67
CA GLU A 49 3.38 -2.73 -0.37
C GLU A 49 4.69 -3.27 0.19
N LEU A 50 4.97 -4.56 -0.02
CA LEU A 50 6.26 -5.12 0.35
C LEU A 50 7.39 -4.45 -0.45
N ALA A 51 7.19 -4.20 -1.74
CA ALA A 51 8.14 -3.46 -2.57
C ALA A 51 8.25 -1.99 -2.14
N HIS A 52 7.16 -1.33 -1.76
CA HIS A 52 7.18 0.04 -1.21
C HIS A 52 8.07 0.12 0.03
N ALA A 53 7.91 -0.84 0.95
CA ALA A 53 8.73 -0.98 2.16
C ALA A 53 10.22 -1.21 1.83
N GLN A 54 10.53 -2.13 0.89
CA GLN A 54 11.91 -2.40 0.48
C GLN A 54 12.55 -1.17 -0.16
N ASN A 55 11.84 -0.47 -1.05
CA ASN A 55 12.36 0.72 -1.72
C ASN A 55 12.71 1.84 -0.71
N LEU A 56 11.85 2.08 0.29
CA LEU A 56 12.15 3.01 1.39
C LEU A 56 13.38 2.55 2.19
N TYR A 57 13.48 1.26 2.49
CA TYR A 57 14.61 0.67 3.20
C TYR A 57 15.92 0.83 2.42
N HIS A 58 15.92 0.52 1.12
CA HIS A 58 17.09 0.64 0.26
C HIS A 58 17.52 2.09 0.09
N TYR A 59 16.56 3.02 -0.04
CA TYR A 59 16.86 4.44 -0.03
C TYR A 59 17.63 4.85 1.24
N MET A 60 17.19 4.41 2.41
CA MET A 60 17.89 4.64 3.68
C MET A 60 19.31 4.04 3.67
N GLN A 61 19.48 2.82 3.16
CA GLN A 61 20.80 2.18 3.06
C GLN A 61 21.75 2.96 2.12
N TYR A 62 21.26 3.43 0.97
CA TYR A 62 22.07 4.25 0.06
C TYR A 62 22.44 5.62 0.65
N ARG A 63 21.66 6.11 1.61
CA ARG A 63 21.98 7.30 2.39
C ARG A 63 22.86 7.00 3.61
N SER A 64 23.29 5.74 3.79
CA SER A 64 24.06 5.25 4.95
C SER A 64 23.34 5.48 6.29
N GLU A 65 22.02 5.40 6.28
CA GLU A 65 21.16 5.55 7.45
C GLU A 65 20.74 4.19 8.02
N SER A 66 20.64 4.11 9.35
CA SER A 66 20.09 2.93 10.02
C SER A 66 18.57 2.94 10.00
N VAL A 67 17.94 1.78 9.81
CA VAL A 67 16.49 1.61 9.91
C VAL A 67 16.15 0.87 11.20
N THR A 68 15.18 1.39 11.96
CA THR A 68 14.63 0.72 13.13
C THR A 68 13.32 0.03 12.76
N LEU A 69 13.33 -1.29 12.69
CA LEU A 69 12.13 -2.10 12.47
C LEU A 69 11.42 -2.36 13.81
N LYS A 70 10.10 -2.26 13.82
CA LYS A 70 9.27 -2.50 15.00
C LYS A 70 8.43 -3.75 14.79
N GLN A 71 7.72 -4.14 15.85
CA GLN A 71 6.71 -5.17 15.77
C GLN A 71 5.62 -4.74 14.77
N ILE A 72 5.16 -5.69 13.96
CA ILE A 72 4.00 -5.54 13.10
C ILE A 72 2.78 -6.02 13.89
N ASP A 73 1.78 -5.17 14.01
CA ASP A 73 0.53 -5.48 14.72
C ASP A 73 -0.31 -6.48 13.93
N ASP A 74 -1.25 -7.13 14.63
CA ASP A 74 -2.17 -8.10 14.01
C ASP A 74 -3.09 -7.39 12.99
N PRO A 75 -3.02 -7.75 11.69
CA PRO A 75 -3.83 -7.15 10.65
C PRO A 75 -5.29 -7.66 10.63
N THR A 76 -5.63 -8.65 11.45
CA THR A 76 -6.93 -9.32 11.36
C THR A 76 -8.07 -8.36 11.69
N SER A 77 -9.11 -8.44 10.87
CA SER A 77 -10.32 -7.66 11.03
C SER A 77 -11.55 -8.52 10.72
N SER A 78 -12.68 -8.12 11.29
CA SER A 78 -13.97 -8.79 11.08
C SER A 78 -14.71 -8.16 9.90
N TRP A 79 -14.19 -8.32 8.69
CA TRP A 79 -14.86 -7.83 7.47
C TRP A 79 -16.15 -8.61 7.19
N GLN A 80 -17.21 -7.91 6.77
CA GLN A 80 -18.54 -8.49 6.57
C GLN A 80 -18.85 -8.79 5.10
N SER A 81 -18.32 -7.99 4.16
CA SER A 81 -18.60 -8.10 2.73
C SER A 81 -17.41 -7.61 1.90
N PRO A 82 -17.35 -7.95 0.59
CA PRO A 82 -16.33 -7.39 -0.30
C PRO A 82 -16.27 -5.86 -0.28
N LEU A 83 -17.43 -5.21 -0.28
CA LEU A 83 -17.53 -3.75 -0.20
C LEU A 83 -16.94 -3.21 1.12
N ASP A 84 -17.14 -3.92 2.23
CA ASP A 84 -16.55 -3.57 3.53
C ASP A 84 -15.03 -3.69 3.52
N VAL A 85 -14.49 -4.74 2.89
CA VAL A 85 -13.04 -4.89 2.69
C VAL A 85 -12.47 -3.71 1.90
N PHE A 86 -13.02 -3.39 0.73
CA PHE A 86 -12.47 -2.31 -0.10
C PHE A 86 -12.69 -0.91 0.50
N ARG A 87 -13.73 -0.69 1.31
CA ARG A 87 -13.85 0.52 2.12
C ARG A 87 -12.77 0.62 3.19
N HIS A 88 -12.37 -0.52 3.78
CA HIS A 88 -11.22 -0.56 4.69
C HIS A 88 -9.93 -0.27 3.92
N VAL A 89 -9.74 -0.84 2.73
CA VAL A 89 -8.61 -0.51 1.83
C VAL A 89 -8.51 1.00 1.62
N LEU A 90 -9.57 1.66 1.13
CA LEU A 90 -9.55 3.10 0.89
C LEU A 90 -9.20 3.91 2.14
N LYS A 91 -9.79 3.56 3.29
CA LYS A 91 -9.49 4.24 4.55
C LYS A 91 -8.03 4.06 4.98
N HIS A 92 -7.49 2.87 4.77
CA HIS A 92 -6.09 2.56 5.07
C HIS A 92 -5.17 3.34 4.13
N GLU A 93 -5.46 3.37 2.84
CA GLU A 93 -4.67 4.14 1.87
C GLU A 93 -4.69 5.64 2.16
N GLN A 94 -5.83 6.22 2.54
CA GLN A 94 -5.88 7.62 2.97
C GLN A 94 -5.00 7.92 4.19
N TYR A 95 -4.88 6.95 5.10
CA TYR A 95 -3.95 7.05 6.24
C TYR A 95 -2.48 6.98 5.80
N VAL A 96 -2.15 6.08 4.85
CA VAL A 96 -0.80 5.99 4.27
C VAL A 96 -0.47 7.27 3.52
N THR A 97 -1.41 7.81 2.71
CA THR A 97 -1.30 9.10 2.02
C THR A 97 -0.96 10.24 2.97
N GLU A 98 -1.67 10.36 4.11
CA GLU A 98 -1.35 11.37 5.12
C GLU A 98 0.07 11.20 5.66
N SER A 99 0.49 9.95 5.91
CA SER A 99 1.84 9.63 6.40
C SER A 99 2.94 9.96 5.39
N ILE A 100 2.73 9.65 4.11
CA ILE A 100 3.63 9.98 3.01
C ILE A 100 3.77 11.49 2.84
N ASN A 101 2.64 12.22 2.88
CA ASN A 101 2.64 13.68 2.84
C ASN A 101 3.40 14.30 4.02
N ASN A 102 3.24 13.73 5.22
CA ASN A 102 4.02 14.14 6.38
C ASN A 102 5.52 13.87 6.18
N LEU A 103 5.92 12.69 5.70
CA LEU A 103 7.33 12.38 5.44
C LEU A 103 7.95 13.32 4.40
N ALA A 104 7.24 13.61 3.31
CA ALA A 104 7.67 14.60 2.32
C ALA A 104 7.81 16.00 2.96
N THR A 105 6.88 16.39 3.82
CA THR A 105 6.94 17.67 4.55
C THR A 105 8.14 17.75 5.50
N VAL A 106 8.43 16.68 6.25
CA VAL A 106 9.60 16.60 7.14
C VAL A 106 10.89 16.70 6.34
N ALA A 107 10.96 16.04 5.17
CA ALA A 107 12.11 16.14 4.28
C ALA A 107 12.35 17.57 3.79
N LEU A 108 11.29 18.27 3.39
CA LEU A 108 11.37 19.66 2.96
C LEU A 108 11.80 20.59 4.11
N LYS A 109 11.22 20.44 5.31
CA LYS A 109 11.59 21.22 6.51
C LYS A 109 13.05 21.00 6.93
N ALA A 110 13.58 19.80 6.72
CA ALA A 110 14.97 19.47 6.96
C ALA A 110 15.92 20.03 5.89
N ASN A 111 15.41 20.66 4.83
CA ASN A 111 16.14 21.03 3.61
C ASN A 111 16.86 19.82 2.96
N ASP A 112 16.36 18.60 3.17
CA ASP A 112 16.87 17.39 2.51
C ASP A 112 16.16 17.23 1.16
N HIS A 113 16.60 18.02 0.17
CA HIS A 113 16.01 18.02 -1.17
C HIS A 113 16.08 16.67 -1.87
N ALA A 114 17.09 15.84 -1.55
CA ALA A 114 17.19 14.49 -2.08
C ALA A 114 16.06 13.59 -1.55
N ALA A 115 15.80 13.63 -0.24
CA ALA A 115 14.67 12.90 0.36
C ALA A 115 13.33 13.45 -0.13
N TYR A 116 13.18 14.78 -0.21
CA TYR A 116 11.95 15.37 -0.72
C TYR A 116 11.67 14.93 -2.17
N ASN A 117 12.69 14.95 -3.04
CA ASN A 117 12.57 14.50 -4.42
C ASN A 117 12.25 13.00 -4.53
N PHE A 118 12.92 12.16 -3.72
CA PHE A 118 12.63 10.72 -3.65
C PHE A 118 11.17 10.45 -3.26
N MET A 119 10.64 11.19 -2.28
CA MET A 119 9.25 11.03 -1.84
C MET A 119 8.20 11.44 -2.88
N GLN A 120 8.56 12.16 -3.96
CA GLN A 120 7.56 12.56 -4.97
C GLN A 120 6.97 11.39 -5.74
N TRP A 121 7.72 10.29 -5.86
CA TRP A 121 7.19 9.05 -6.43
C TRP A 121 6.04 8.52 -5.57
N TYR A 122 6.26 8.35 -4.27
CA TYR A 122 5.23 7.89 -3.32
C TYR A 122 4.02 8.83 -3.23
N VAL A 123 4.24 10.15 -3.29
CA VAL A 123 3.13 11.12 -3.33
C VAL A 123 2.25 10.91 -4.56
N SER A 124 2.85 10.57 -5.69
CA SER A 124 2.10 10.29 -6.93
C SER A 124 1.43 8.92 -6.86
N GLU A 125 2.14 7.90 -6.36
CA GLU A 125 1.64 6.53 -6.19
C GLU A 125 0.37 6.49 -5.34
N GLN A 126 0.35 7.18 -4.20
CA GLN A 126 -0.82 7.21 -3.32
C GLN A 126 -2.09 7.79 -3.99
N VAL A 127 -1.94 8.64 -5.01
CA VAL A 127 -3.10 9.11 -5.80
C VAL A 127 -3.69 7.97 -6.63
N GLU A 128 -2.83 7.11 -7.20
CA GLU A 128 -3.26 5.93 -7.95
C GLU A 128 -3.87 4.87 -7.01
N GLU A 129 -3.29 4.66 -5.83
CA GLU A 129 -3.81 3.72 -4.82
C GLU A 129 -5.23 4.08 -4.36
N GLU A 130 -5.45 5.34 -4.00
CA GLU A 130 -6.79 5.81 -3.62
C GLU A 130 -7.78 5.72 -4.79
N ALA A 131 -7.35 6.01 -6.02
CA ALA A 131 -8.19 5.92 -7.20
C ALA A 131 -8.62 4.47 -7.50
N ASN A 132 -7.67 3.52 -7.41
CA ASN A 132 -7.93 2.10 -7.60
C ASN A 132 -8.92 1.56 -6.56
N ALA A 133 -8.76 1.94 -5.29
CA ALA A 133 -9.69 1.55 -4.23
C ALA A 133 -11.10 2.11 -4.48
N ASN A 134 -11.21 3.38 -4.89
CA ASN A 134 -12.50 4.01 -5.20
C ASN A 134 -13.21 3.35 -6.39
N ASP A 135 -12.50 3.05 -7.50
CA ASP A 135 -13.11 2.38 -8.66
C ASP A 135 -13.75 1.04 -8.27
N ILE A 136 -13.06 0.25 -7.45
CA ILE A 136 -13.59 -1.03 -6.98
C ILE A 136 -14.80 -0.83 -6.07
N ILE A 137 -14.75 0.14 -5.16
CA ILE A 137 -15.88 0.49 -4.29
C ILE A 137 -17.10 0.88 -5.12
N ASP A 138 -16.94 1.75 -6.12
CA ASP A 138 -18.03 2.23 -6.96
C ASP A 138 -18.67 1.09 -7.75
N ARG A 139 -17.85 0.19 -8.30
CA ARG A 139 -18.31 -0.99 -9.03
C ARG A 139 -19.05 -1.98 -8.13
N LEU A 140 -18.55 -2.21 -6.92
CA LEU A 140 -19.23 -3.06 -5.93
C LEU A 140 -20.53 -2.43 -5.44
N ALA A 141 -20.56 -1.12 -5.24
CA ALA A 141 -21.77 -0.40 -4.86
C ALA A 141 -22.82 -0.46 -5.97
N LEU A 142 -22.41 -0.36 -7.24
CA LEU A 142 -23.29 -0.51 -8.40
C LEU A 142 -23.83 -1.94 -8.54
N ALA A 143 -23.00 -2.95 -8.25
CA ALA A 143 -23.41 -4.35 -8.30
C ALA A 143 -24.49 -4.70 -7.24
N GLY A 144 -24.42 -4.08 -6.06
CA GLY A 144 -25.35 -4.35 -4.96
C GLY A 144 -25.39 -5.84 -4.61
N ASP A 145 -26.59 -6.42 -4.54
CA ASP A 145 -26.79 -7.84 -4.21
C ASP A 145 -26.76 -8.77 -5.45
N ASN A 146 -26.39 -8.26 -6.63
CA ASN A 146 -26.35 -9.06 -7.85
C ASN A 146 -25.12 -9.97 -7.88
N SER A 147 -25.33 -11.27 -7.64
CA SER A 147 -24.26 -12.27 -7.62
C SER A 147 -23.52 -12.41 -8.95
N ASN A 148 -24.19 -12.26 -10.09
CA ASN A 148 -23.52 -12.32 -11.40
C ASN A 148 -22.59 -11.13 -11.59
N ALA A 149 -23.03 -9.93 -11.20
CA ALA A 149 -22.18 -8.73 -11.26
C ALA A 149 -20.97 -8.86 -10.32
N LEU A 150 -21.16 -9.42 -9.12
CA LEU A 150 -20.07 -9.69 -8.18
C LEU A 150 -19.03 -10.65 -8.77
N LEU A 151 -19.46 -11.76 -9.37
CA LEU A 151 -18.54 -12.73 -10.00
C LEU A 151 -17.81 -12.12 -11.20
N MET A 152 -18.47 -11.28 -12.00
CA MET A 152 -17.80 -10.56 -13.08
C MET A 152 -16.72 -9.58 -12.57
N ILE A 153 -16.98 -8.89 -11.45
CA ILE A 153 -15.97 -8.03 -10.81
C ILE A 153 -14.82 -8.89 -10.28
N ASP A 154 -15.12 -10.01 -9.61
CA ASP A 154 -14.11 -10.94 -9.10
C ASP A 154 -13.18 -11.41 -10.23
N ASP A 155 -13.74 -11.97 -11.32
CA ASP A 155 -12.96 -12.45 -12.46
C ASP A 155 -12.02 -11.37 -13.05
N GLN A 156 -12.50 -10.13 -13.15
CA GLN A 156 -11.68 -9.01 -13.66
C GLN A 156 -10.53 -8.65 -12.72
N LEU A 157 -10.78 -8.64 -11.39
CA LEU A 157 -9.74 -8.40 -10.39
C LEU A 157 -8.70 -9.54 -10.36
N GLY A 158 -9.09 -10.76 -10.75
CA GLY A 158 -8.21 -11.90 -10.92
C GLY A 158 -7.20 -11.78 -12.06
N ALA A 159 -7.37 -10.82 -12.97
CA ALA A 159 -6.40 -10.57 -14.04
C ALA A 159 -5.22 -9.68 -13.63
N ARG A 160 -5.26 -9.07 -12.43
CA ARG A 160 -4.16 -8.22 -11.94
C ARG A 160 -2.88 -9.06 -11.77
N THR A 161 -1.78 -8.55 -12.31
CA THR A 161 -0.45 -9.15 -12.18
C THR A 161 0.49 -8.18 -11.47
N PHE A 162 1.31 -8.70 -10.57
CA PHE A 162 2.36 -7.91 -9.93
C PHE A 162 3.36 -7.39 -10.97
N THR A 163 3.58 -6.08 -10.93
CA THR A 163 4.67 -5.41 -11.64
C THR A 163 5.48 -4.65 -10.61
N ALA A 164 6.78 -4.95 -10.49
CA ALA A 164 7.62 -4.27 -9.52
C ALA A 164 7.67 -2.76 -9.83
N PRO A 165 7.44 -1.88 -8.84
CA PRO A 165 7.48 -0.44 -9.06
C PRO A 165 8.89 0.02 -9.43
N VAL A 166 8.97 0.97 -10.36
CA VAL A 166 10.24 1.61 -10.75
C VAL A 166 10.35 2.95 -10.04
N VAL A 167 11.04 2.95 -8.89
CA VAL A 167 11.21 4.15 -8.08
C VAL A 167 12.44 4.95 -8.53
N PRO A 168 12.27 6.21 -8.99
CA PRO A 168 13.40 7.04 -9.40
C PRO A 168 14.44 7.22 -8.29
N GLY A 169 15.72 7.05 -8.65
CA GLY A 169 16.84 7.20 -7.71
C GLY A 169 17.25 5.91 -7.00
N LEU A 170 16.56 4.79 -7.23
CA LEU A 170 17.00 3.45 -6.85
C LEU A 170 17.43 2.65 -8.08
N PRO A 171 18.40 1.73 -7.96
CA PRO A 171 18.70 0.78 -9.04
C PRO A 171 17.52 -0.18 -9.24
N ALA A 172 17.37 -0.66 -10.48
CA ALA A 172 16.32 -1.61 -10.82
C ALA A 172 16.45 -2.90 -9.99
N GLY A 173 15.36 -3.28 -9.31
CA GLY A 173 15.32 -4.47 -8.45
C GLY A 173 15.96 -4.30 -7.06
N ALA A 174 16.20 -3.05 -6.64
CA ALA A 174 16.19 -2.74 -5.21
C ALA A 174 14.81 -3.05 -4.62
#